data_AF-A0A811L5T5-F1
#
_entry.id   AF-A0A811L5T5-F1
#
_cell.length_a   1.000
_cell.length_b   1.000
_cell.length_c   1.000
_cell.angle_alpha   90.00
_cell.angle_beta   90.00
_cell.angle_gamma   90.00
#
_symmetry.space_group_name_H-M   'P 1'
#
loop_
_entity.id
_entity.type
_entity.pdbx_description
1 polymer ?
#
loop_
_entity_poly.entity_id
_entity_poly.type
_entity_poly.pdbx_seq_one_letter_code
_entity_poly.pdbx_strand_id
1 'polypeptide(L)'
;MLRGALVVVCLACCQAQLLVISPELKALLPREMVEFADSLSSKEREVVKTVNDKNGTATYIEDLKTKDEGLAKKAADRIEAFQKKFNKISGPGQKFIESVIYEVEDKEDVDETELKQIAASLTEKWDLLPADIKKEIRRFFSHIARTLESKFLLETSFLNDLMKTEK
;
A
#
# COMPACT_ATOMS: atom_id res chain seq x y z
N MET A 1 -21.27 -9.45 1.78
CA MET A 1 -20.97 -8.34 0.86
C MET A 1 -20.24 -7.17 1.56
N LEU A 2 -19.39 -7.43 2.58
CA LEU A 2 -18.78 -6.36 3.41
C LEU A 2 -17.24 -6.25 3.30
N ARG A 3 -16.56 -7.14 2.57
CA ARG A 3 -15.08 -7.13 2.45
C ARG A 3 -14.54 -6.14 1.42
N GLY A 4 -15.35 -5.74 0.44
CA GLY A 4 -14.94 -4.76 -0.58
C GLY A 4 -14.79 -3.34 -0.03
N ALA A 5 -15.51 -2.99 1.05
CA ALA A 5 -15.45 -1.66 1.66
C ALA A 5 -14.12 -1.43 2.38
N LEU A 6 -13.61 -2.43 3.12
CA LEU A 6 -12.36 -2.36 3.91
C LEU A 6 -11.12 -2.09 3.04
N VAL A 7 -11.10 -2.65 1.83
CA VAL A 7 -10.05 -2.41 0.83
C VAL A 7 -10.11 -0.99 0.27
N VAL A 8 -11.31 -0.46 0.02
CA VAL A 8 -11.51 0.92 -0.43
C VAL A 8 -11.13 1.91 0.68
N VAL A 9 -11.35 1.51 1.95
CA VAL A 9 -10.93 2.25 3.15
C VAL A 9 -9.41 2.46 3.16
N CYS A 10 -8.62 1.40 3.03
CA CYS A 10 -7.16 1.54 3.06
C CYS A 10 -6.61 2.20 1.79
N LEU A 11 -7.29 2.06 0.64
CA LEU A 11 -6.94 2.75 -0.61
C LEU A 11 -7.10 4.27 -0.49
N ALA A 12 -8.15 4.75 0.14
CA ALA A 12 -8.42 6.18 0.31
C ALA A 12 -7.43 6.86 1.28
N CYS A 13 -7.24 6.27 2.48
CA CYS A 13 -6.36 6.83 3.51
C CYS A 13 -4.88 6.83 3.08
N CYS A 14 -4.40 5.76 2.44
CA CYS A 14 -3.01 5.69 1.98
C CYS A 14 -2.66 6.75 0.91
N GLN A 15 -3.62 7.29 0.14
CA GLN A 15 -3.27 8.11 -1.04
C GLN A 15 -2.68 9.49 -0.74
N ALA A 16 -2.96 10.08 0.44
CA ALA A 16 -2.29 11.30 0.90
C ALA A 16 -0.90 11.00 1.51
N GLN A 17 -0.77 9.87 2.22
CA GLN A 17 0.44 9.41 2.91
C GLN A 17 1.49 8.80 1.97
N LEU A 18 1.06 8.23 0.85
CA LEU A 18 1.90 7.65 -0.20
C LEU A 18 2.95 8.63 -0.75
N LEU A 19 2.85 9.92 -0.44
CA LEU A 19 3.81 10.94 -0.87
C LEU A 19 4.99 11.12 0.08
N VAL A 20 4.82 10.73 1.35
CA VAL A 20 5.79 10.93 2.43
C VAL A 20 6.32 9.62 3.02
N ILE A 21 5.72 8.48 2.70
CA ILE A 21 6.28 7.17 3.04
C ILE A 21 7.57 6.87 2.26
N SER A 22 8.48 6.12 2.89
CA SER A 22 9.76 5.74 2.30
C SER A 22 9.59 4.84 1.06
N PRO A 23 10.51 4.91 0.07
CA PRO A 23 10.50 4.03 -1.10
C PRO A 23 10.43 2.54 -0.76
N GLU A 24 11.07 2.17 0.34
CA GLU A 24 11.10 0.84 0.93
C GLU A 24 9.68 0.36 1.30
N LEU A 25 8.89 1.18 2.00
CA LEU A 25 7.51 0.83 2.36
C LEU A 25 6.57 0.88 1.15
N LYS A 26 6.81 1.77 0.18
CA LYS A 26 6.07 1.77 -1.10
C LYS A 26 6.18 0.44 -1.83
N ALA A 27 7.32 -0.24 -1.75
CA ALA A 27 7.55 -1.52 -2.42
C ALA A 27 6.68 -2.67 -1.87
N LEU A 28 6.09 -2.49 -0.68
CA LEU A 28 5.15 -3.43 -0.07
C LEU A 28 3.69 -3.16 -0.44
N LEU A 29 3.37 -1.97 -0.93
CA LEU A 29 1.99 -1.61 -1.24
C LEU A 29 1.57 -2.13 -2.63
N PRO A 30 0.28 -2.42 -2.85
CA PRO A 30 -0.23 -2.73 -4.18
C PRO A 30 0.09 -1.61 -5.18
N ARG A 31 0.51 -1.99 -6.39
CA ARG A 31 0.95 -1.01 -7.41
C ARG A 31 -0.12 -0.01 -7.75
N GLU A 32 -1.39 -0.43 -7.76
CA GLU A 32 -2.52 0.45 -8.04
C GLU A 32 -2.60 1.62 -7.06
N MET A 33 -2.18 1.42 -5.81
CA MET A 33 -2.14 2.48 -4.80
C MET A 33 -1.02 3.47 -5.11
N VAL A 34 0.19 2.94 -5.33
CA VAL A 34 1.39 3.73 -5.63
C VAL A 34 1.21 4.52 -6.93
N GLU A 35 0.75 3.87 -8.00
CA GLU A 35 0.47 4.50 -9.30
C GLU A 35 -0.59 5.60 -9.21
N PHE A 36 -1.61 5.44 -8.34
CA PHE A 36 -2.57 6.51 -8.13
C PHE A 36 -1.88 7.72 -7.50
N ALA A 37 -1.19 7.53 -6.37
CA ALA A 37 -0.53 8.63 -5.66
C ALA A 37 0.52 9.35 -6.51
N ASP A 38 1.33 8.59 -7.26
CA ASP A 38 2.33 9.14 -8.17
C ASP A 38 1.69 9.90 -9.34
N SER A 39 0.47 9.55 -9.73
CA SER A 39 -0.26 10.24 -10.80
C SER A 39 -0.89 11.57 -10.38
N LEU A 40 -0.94 11.89 -9.09
CA LEU A 40 -1.60 13.10 -8.58
C LEU A 40 -0.71 14.33 -8.76
N SER A 41 -1.24 15.35 -9.43
CA SER A 41 -0.72 16.71 -9.41
C SER A 41 -0.82 17.34 -8.01
N SER A 42 -0.06 18.39 -7.73
CA SER A 42 -0.09 19.09 -6.43
C SER A 42 -1.50 19.51 -6.02
N LYS A 43 -2.31 19.98 -6.98
CA LYS A 43 -3.71 20.36 -6.74
C LYS A 43 -4.59 19.14 -6.40
N GLU A 44 -4.46 18.05 -7.14
CA GLU A 44 -5.21 16.82 -6.85
C GLU A 44 -4.83 16.24 -5.47
N ARG A 45 -3.56 16.35 -5.07
CA ARG A 45 -3.09 15.92 -3.73
C ARG A 45 -3.77 16.70 -2.61
N GLU A 46 -3.92 18.02 -2.75
CA GLU A 46 -4.66 18.85 -1.78
C GLU A 46 -6.14 18.46 -1.70
N VAL A 47 -6.76 18.13 -2.84
CA VAL A 47 -8.14 17.65 -2.89
C VAL A 47 -8.27 16.31 -2.16
N VAL A 48 -7.40 15.34 -2.45
CA VAL A 48 -7.36 14.03 -1.76
C VAL A 48 -7.20 14.21 -0.25
N LYS A 49 -6.24 15.04 0.17
CA LYS A 49 -6.01 15.33 1.60
C LYS A 49 -7.26 15.91 2.27
N THR A 50 -7.90 16.89 1.63
CA THR A 50 -9.11 17.52 2.16
C THR A 50 -10.28 16.55 2.30
N VAL A 51 -10.39 15.55 1.41
CA VAL A 51 -11.42 14.51 1.50
C VAL A 51 -11.11 13.55 2.64
N ASN A 52 -9.86 13.10 2.77
CA ASN A 52 -9.42 12.20 3.84
C ASN A 52 -9.60 12.81 5.24
N ASP A 53 -9.32 14.10 5.42
CA ASP A 53 -9.43 14.77 6.72
C ASP A 53 -10.89 14.93 7.21
N LYS A 54 -11.88 14.84 6.32
CA LYS A 54 -13.28 15.19 6.60
C LYS A 54 -14.21 14.00 6.77
N ASN A 55 -14.01 12.93 6.00
CA ASN A 55 -14.98 11.85 5.91
C ASN A 55 -14.34 10.50 6.17
N GLY A 56 -15.02 9.71 7.01
CA GLY A 56 -14.82 8.26 7.03
C GLY A 56 -15.05 7.72 5.61
N THR A 57 -14.25 6.72 5.28
CA THR A 57 -13.97 6.17 3.94
C THR A 57 -15.13 5.55 3.16
N ALA A 58 -16.35 5.57 3.70
CA ALA A 58 -17.54 5.01 3.04
C ALA A 58 -17.99 5.82 1.81
N THR A 59 -17.69 7.13 1.77
CA THR A 59 -18.14 8.07 0.72
C THR A 59 -17.00 8.63 -0.12
N TYR A 60 -15.77 8.08 -0.01
CA TYR A 60 -14.56 8.67 -0.58
C TYR A 60 -14.67 9.06 -2.07
N ILE A 61 -15.16 8.15 -2.93
CA ILE A 61 -15.33 8.42 -4.36
C ILE A 61 -16.39 9.51 -4.62
N GLU A 62 -17.48 9.50 -3.85
CA GLU A 62 -18.53 10.51 -3.98
C GLU A 62 -18.01 11.87 -3.55
N ASP A 63 -17.25 11.93 -2.46
CA ASP A 63 -16.63 13.15 -1.94
C ASP A 63 -15.58 13.71 -2.91
N LEU A 64 -14.74 12.84 -3.48
CA LEU A 64 -13.85 13.23 -4.57
C LEU A 64 -14.66 13.79 -5.74
N LYS A 65 -15.77 13.13 -6.13
CA LYS A 65 -16.59 13.56 -7.26
C LYS A 65 -17.18 14.96 -7.04
N THR A 66 -17.52 15.33 -5.80
CA THR A 66 -17.99 16.69 -5.49
C THR A 66 -16.93 17.78 -5.69
N LYS A 67 -15.64 17.43 -5.58
CA LYS A 67 -14.52 18.37 -5.67
C LYS A 67 -13.83 18.35 -7.03
N ASP A 68 -13.66 17.16 -7.60
CA ASP A 68 -12.98 16.90 -8.86
C ASP A 68 -13.45 15.56 -9.45
N GLU A 69 -14.34 15.64 -10.45
CA GLU A 69 -14.90 14.46 -11.11
C GLU A 69 -13.85 13.64 -11.88
N GLY A 70 -12.81 14.29 -12.41
CA GLY A 70 -11.72 13.61 -13.11
C GLY A 70 -10.87 12.78 -12.14
N LEU A 71 -10.54 13.35 -10.99
CA LEU A 71 -9.86 12.67 -9.90
C LEU A 71 -10.68 11.51 -9.32
N ALA A 72 -11.99 11.70 -9.14
CA ALA A 72 -12.89 10.64 -8.67
C ALA A 72 -12.90 9.44 -9.62
N LYS A 73 -12.95 9.70 -10.94
CA LYS A 73 -12.87 8.66 -11.96
C LYS A 73 -11.52 7.93 -11.91
N LYS A 74 -10.42 8.68 -11.82
CA LYS A 74 -9.06 8.12 -11.70
C LYS A 74 -8.93 7.21 -10.47
N ALA A 75 -9.51 7.61 -9.34
CA ALA A 75 -9.51 6.83 -8.10
C ALA A 75 -10.34 5.55 -8.27
N ALA A 76 -11.54 5.66 -8.84
CA ALA A 76 -12.42 4.53 -9.11
C ALA A 76 -11.76 3.47 -10.02
N ASP A 77 -11.11 3.90 -11.11
CA ASP A 77 -10.42 3.01 -12.04
C ASP A 77 -9.30 2.21 -11.33
N ARG A 78 -8.56 2.85 -10.42
CA ARG A 78 -7.47 2.20 -9.66
C ARG A 78 -8.00 1.25 -8.58
N ILE A 79 -9.06 1.64 -7.88
CA ILE A 79 -9.77 0.77 -6.94
C ILE A 79 -10.29 -0.47 -7.65
N GLU A 80 -10.91 -0.31 -8.82
CA GLU A 80 -11.44 -1.43 -9.59
C GLU A 80 -10.31 -2.38 -10.04
N ALA A 81 -9.18 -1.83 -10.51
CA ALA A 81 -8.01 -2.63 -10.89
C ALA A 81 -7.46 -3.44 -9.70
N PHE A 82 -7.35 -2.83 -8.52
CA PHE A 82 -6.94 -3.52 -7.30
C PHE A 82 -7.93 -4.63 -6.93
N GLN A 83 -9.23 -4.31 -6.87
CA GLN A 83 -10.29 -5.26 -6.52
C GLN A 83 -10.32 -6.46 -7.47
N LYS A 84 -10.08 -6.26 -8.77
CA LYS A 84 -9.97 -7.35 -9.77
C LYS A 84 -8.85 -8.33 -9.45
N LYS A 85 -7.74 -7.89 -8.85
CA LYS A 85 -6.64 -8.78 -8.39
C LYS A 85 -6.95 -9.38 -7.03
N PHE A 86 -7.43 -8.56 -6.10
CA PHE A 86 -7.75 -8.97 -4.73
C PHE A 86 -8.84 -10.04 -4.67
N ASN A 87 -9.87 -9.94 -5.52
CA ASN A 87 -10.94 -10.93 -5.59
C ASN A 87 -10.53 -12.26 -6.25
N LYS A 88 -9.32 -12.35 -6.84
CA LYS A 88 -8.79 -13.57 -7.45
C LYS A 88 -7.96 -14.43 -6.50
N ILE A 89 -7.60 -13.90 -5.34
CA ILE A 89 -6.91 -14.66 -4.29
C ILE A 89 -7.90 -15.11 -3.23
N SER A 90 -7.57 -16.20 -2.56
CA SER A 90 -8.41 -16.78 -1.51
C SER A 90 -8.48 -15.88 -0.27
N GLY A 91 -9.45 -16.13 0.62
CA GLY A 91 -9.64 -15.37 1.85
C GLY A 91 -8.38 -15.21 2.72
N PRO A 92 -7.54 -16.25 2.92
CA PRO A 92 -6.26 -16.10 3.60
C PRO A 92 -5.29 -15.17 2.88
N GLY A 93 -5.19 -15.26 1.55
CA GLY A 93 -4.36 -14.34 0.75
C GLY A 93 -4.86 -12.89 0.83
N GLN A 94 -6.18 -12.69 0.79
CA GLN A 94 -6.82 -11.39 0.98
C GLN A 94 -6.44 -10.76 2.32
N LYS A 95 -6.60 -11.51 3.41
CA LYS A 95 -6.24 -11.06 4.76
C LYS A 95 -4.76 -10.69 4.87
N PHE A 96 -3.89 -11.43 4.21
CA PHE A 96 -2.47 -11.09 4.19
C PHE A 96 -2.23 -9.75 3.50
N ILE A 97 -2.79 -9.53 2.31
CA ILE A 97 -2.65 -8.26 1.59
C ILE A 97 -3.25 -7.10 2.39
N GLU A 98 -4.41 -7.29 3.02
CA GLU A 98 -4.98 -6.31 3.97
C GLU A 98 -3.97 -5.99 5.08
N SER A 99 -3.38 -7.00 5.71
CA SER A 99 -2.40 -6.80 6.78
C SER A 99 -1.14 -6.05 6.34
N VAL A 100 -0.70 -6.25 5.09
CA VAL A 100 0.42 -5.49 4.52
C VAL A 100 0.06 -4.01 4.40
N ILE A 101 -1.15 -3.71 3.92
CA ILE A 101 -1.59 -2.33 3.77
C ILE A 101 -1.73 -1.67 5.15
N TYR A 102 -2.35 -2.36 6.12
CA TYR A 102 -2.52 -1.84 7.49
C TYR A 102 -1.21 -1.55 8.22
N GLU A 103 -0.17 -2.37 8.02
CA GLU A 103 1.14 -2.16 8.68
C GLU A 103 1.93 -0.99 8.08
N VAL A 104 1.55 -0.55 6.87
CA VAL A 104 2.16 0.59 6.17
C VAL A 104 1.31 1.85 6.28
N GLU A 105 0.00 1.71 6.52
CA GLU A 105 -0.93 2.82 6.74
C GLU A 105 -0.50 3.66 7.97
N ASP A 106 -0.61 4.99 7.87
CA ASP A 106 -0.22 5.96 8.91
C ASP A 106 1.27 5.99 9.29
N LYS A 107 2.14 5.31 8.52
CA LYS A 107 3.59 5.27 8.74
C LYS A 107 4.33 6.38 8.00
N GLU A 108 4.10 7.62 8.40
CA GLU A 108 4.85 8.80 7.90
C GLU A 108 6.23 8.90 8.58
N ASP A 109 7.28 9.28 7.83
CA ASP A 109 8.64 9.54 8.37
C ASP A 109 9.26 8.43 9.24
N VAL A 110 9.00 7.17 8.88
CA VAL A 110 9.50 5.97 9.56
C VAL A 110 11.02 5.96 9.60
N ASP A 111 11.58 5.81 10.81
CA ASP A 111 13.01 5.63 10.98
C ASP A 111 13.47 4.20 10.63
N GLU A 112 14.79 3.98 10.56
CA GLU A 112 15.34 2.68 10.19
C GLU A 112 14.92 1.55 11.15
N THR A 113 14.73 1.86 12.44
CA THR A 113 14.36 0.87 13.46
C THR A 113 12.92 0.42 13.24
N GLU A 114 12.01 1.36 13.03
CA GLU A 114 10.62 1.07 12.76
C GLU A 114 10.44 0.38 11.40
N LEU A 115 11.22 0.75 10.38
CA LEU A 115 11.22 0.07 9.09
C LEU A 115 11.61 -1.40 9.21
N LYS A 116 12.64 -1.71 10.01
CA LYS A 116 13.06 -3.08 10.32
C LYS A 116 11.98 -3.85 11.09
N GLN A 117 11.25 -3.19 12.00
CA GLN A 117 10.15 -3.82 12.74
C GLN A 117 8.98 -4.19 11.82
N ILE A 118 8.56 -3.27 10.95
CA ILE A 118 7.51 -3.51 9.95
C ILE A 118 7.95 -4.66 9.03
N ALA A 119 9.19 -4.62 8.54
CA ALA A 119 9.77 -5.65 7.70
C ALA A 119 9.77 -7.03 8.37
N ALA A 120 10.20 -7.11 9.63
CA ALA A 120 10.22 -8.34 10.40
C ALA A 120 8.81 -8.90 10.60
N SER A 121 7.86 -8.06 11.02
CA SER A 121 6.44 -8.42 11.21
C SER A 121 5.83 -8.99 9.91
N LEU A 122 6.03 -8.31 8.78
CA LEU A 122 5.47 -8.75 7.50
C LEU A 122 6.17 -10.00 6.96
N THR A 123 7.48 -10.14 7.19
CA THR A 123 8.23 -11.35 6.80
C THR A 123 7.77 -12.57 7.63
N GLU A 124 7.56 -12.40 8.93
CA GLU A 124 7.02 -13.46 9.79
C GLU A 124 5.61 -13.88 9.34
N LYS A 125 4.72 -12.92 9.11
CA LYS A 125 3.37 -13.19 8.58
C LYS A 125 3.44 -13.89 7.23
N TRP A 126 4.36 -13.50 6.35
CA TRP A 126 4.59 -14.17 5.07
C TRP A 126 5.06 -15.61 5.28
N ASP A 127 6.05 -15.84 6.11
CA ASP A 127 6.64 -17.16 6.33
C ASP A 127 5.63 -18.17 6.87
N LEU A 128 4.70 -17.73 7.71
CA LEU A 128 3.60 -18.52 8.24
C LEU A 128 2.50 -18.88 7.21
N LEU A 129 2.49 -18.25 6.03
CA LEU A 129 1.50 -18.57 5.01
C LEU A 129 1.74 -19.96 4.38
N PRO A 130 0.66 -20.74 4.14
CA PRO A 130 0.73 -21.95 3.34
C PRO A 130 1.28 -21.70 1.92
N ALA A 131 1.93 -22.71 1.33
CA ALA A 131 2.63 -22.59 0.06
C ALA A 131 1.71 -22.26 -1.13
N ASP A 132 0.48 -22.77 -1.10
CA ASP A 132 -0.59 -22.47 -2.05
C ASP A 132 -1.02 -21.00 -1.96
N ILE A 133 -1.18 -20.46 -0.75
CA ILE A 133 -1.48 -19.04 -0.54
C ILE A 133 -0.34 -18.15 -1.04
N LYS A 134 0.92 -18.50 -0.72
CA LYS A 134 2.11 -17.80 -1.26
C LYS A 134 2.12 -17.82 -2.78
N LYS A 135 1.73 -18.93 -3.41
CA LYS A 135 1.65 -19.06 -4.88
C LYS A 135 0.57 -18.16 -5.48
N GLU A 136 -0.59 -18.04 -4.84
CA GLU A 136 -1.64 -17.09 -5.24
C GLU A 136 -1.13 -15.65 -5.19
N ILE A 137 -0.52 -15.26 -4.07
CA ILE A 137 0.00 -13.90 -3.89
C ILE A 137 1.11 -13.60 -4.90
N ARG A 138 2.06 -14.52 -5.13
CA ARG A 138 3.08 -14.38 -6.18
C ARG A 138 2.48 -14.16 -7.57
N ARG A 139 1.32 -14.75 -7.86
CA ARG A 139 0.67 -14.62 -9.17
C ARG A 139 0.04 -13.24 -9.37
N PHE A 140 -0.60 -12.68 -8.35
CA PHE A 140 -1.39 -11.45 -8.49
C PHE A 140 -0.71 -10.20 -7.92
N PHE A 141 0.17 -10.37 -6.94
CA PHE A 141 0.91 -9.33 -6.22
C PHE A 141 2.40 -9.69 -6.16
N SER A 142 2.99 -10.03 -7.31
CA SER A 142 4.35 -10.55 -7.44
C SER A 142 5.43 -9.63 -6.85
N HIS A 143 5.23 -8.31 -6.91
CA HIS A 143 6.18 -7.35 -6.37
C HIS A 143 6.23 -7.41 -4.84
N ILE A 144 5.09 -7.52 -4.16
CA ILE A 144 5.02 -7.64 -2.69
C ILE A 144 5.74 -8.92 -2.24
N ALA A 145 5.41 -10.05 -2.90
CA ALA A 145 6.06 -11.32 -2.61
C ALA A 145 7.59 -11.23 -2.78
N ARG A 146 8.07 -10.63 -3.87
CA ARG A 146 9.50 -10.45 -4.12
C ARG A 146 10.17 -9.55 -3.06
N THR A 147 9.53 -8.46 -2.65
CA THR A 147 10.06 -7.55 -1.61
C THR A 147 10.24 -8.28 -0.28
N LEU A 148 9.28 -9.13 0.10
CA LEU A 148 9.34 -9.91 1.34
C LEU A 148 10.35 -11.06 1.26
N GLU A 149 10.41 -11.77 0.13
CA GLU A 149 11.32 -12.90 -0.07
C GLU A 149 12.79 -12.49 -0.15
N SER A 150 13.07 -11.33 -0.74
CA SER A 150 14.42 -10.78 -0.80
C SER A 150 14.92 -10.28 0.55
N LYS A 151 14.06 -10.22 1.59
CA LYS A 151 14.36 -9.57 2.87
C LYS A 151 14.93 -8.17 2.67
N PHE A 152 14.58 -7.52 1.55
CA PHE A 152 15.19 -6.26 1.10
C PHE A 152 15.13 -5.20 2.20
N LEU A 153 14.03 -5.15 2.93
CA LEU A 153 13.78 -4.21 4.03
C LEU A 153 14.55 -4.52 5.33
N LEU A 154 15.08 -5.73 5.49
CA LEU A 154 15.95 -6.12 6.60
C LEU A 154 17.44 -5.85 6.27
N GLU A 155 17.77 -5.75 4.98
CA GLU A 155 19.13 -5.56 4.47
C GLU A 155 19.46 -4.11 4.10
N THR A 156 18.48 -3.19 4.07
CA THR A 156 18.67 -1.76 3.71
C THR A 156 19.62 -1.00 4.65
N SER A 157 19.95 -1.53 5.84
CA SER A 157 21.04 -1.00 6.67
C SER A 157 22.43 -1.18 6.05
N PHE A 158 22.60 -2.16 5.16
CA PHE A 158 23.90 -2.45 4.55
C PHE A 158 24.28 -1.42 3.46
N LEU A 159 23.31 -0.88 2.72
CA LEU A 159 23.57 0.08 1.64
C LEU A 159 23.83 1.51 2.16
N ASN A 160 23.18 1.91 3.25
CA ASN A 160 23.43 3.21 3.88
C ASN A 160 24.77 3.26 4.61
N ASP A 161 25.24 2.15 5.19
CA ASP A 161 26.58 2.08 5.78
C ASP A 161 27.71 2.04 4.72
N LEU A 162 27.46 1.43 3.55
CA LEU A 162 28.41 1.45 2.43
C LEU A 162 28.56 2.85 1.82
N MET A 163 27.48 3.62 1.74
CA MET A 163 27.51 4.98 1.18
C MET A 163 28.05 6.03 2.18
N LYS A 164 28.07 5.74 3.48
CA LYS A 164 28.66 6.60 4.52
C LYS A 164 30.17 6.39 4.68
N THR A 165 30.72 5.29 4.17
CA THR A 165 32.15 4.96 4.28
C THR A 165 32.99 5.48 3.12
N GLU A 166 32.39 6.15 2.12
CA GLU A 166 33.09 6.86 1.03
C GLU A 166 33.12 8.39 1.20
N LYS A 167 33.38 8.89 2.42
CA LYS A 167 33.74 10.30 2.65
C LYS A 167 35.00 10.45 3.48
#